data_AF-A0A1E4B5V2-F1
#
_entry.id   AF-A0A1E4B5V2-F1
#
_cell.length_a   1.000
_cell.length_b   1.000
_cell.length_c   1.000
_cell.angle_alpha   90.00
_cell.angle_beta   90.00
_cell.angle_gamma   90.00
#
_symmetry.space_group_name_H-M   'P 1'
#
loop_
_entity.id
_entity.type
_entity.pdbx_description
1 polymer ?
#
loop_
_entity_poly.entity_id
_entity_poly.type
_entity_poly.pdbx_seq_one_letter_code
_entity_poly.pdbx_strand_id
1 'polypeptide(L)'
;MTRQDRPLRLEPPAPPPALSDRAIDNLKFIRETMERAGTFTAISGTGITLTGILALVATLVAGTQLNSPRWLFTWIAAAPVAFSAAATLTVLKARSSQANVTAALARKLALAFFPSLVAGAILTAVALRAGWYSALPGMWLMMYGAAVMAGGAMSVPIVPVMGALFMVFGGAALAAPLVFAGWPPEHKAIVLNGIMAAGFGGLHILFGFAISRRYGG
;
A
#
# COMPACT_ATOMS: atom_id res chain seq x y z
N MET A 1 -67.16 -37.75 -18.85
CA MET A 1 -65.91 -37.09 -18.42
C MET A 1 -65.01 -36.93 -19.63
N THR A 2 -65.06 -35.80 -20.32
CA THR A 2 -64.20 -35.49 -21.48
C THR A 2 -63.12 -34.51 -21.04
N ARG A 3 -61.88 -35.00 -20.96
CA ARG A 3 -60.70 -34.20 -20.61
C ARG A 3 -60.42 -33.25 -21.78
N GLN A 4 -60.53 -31.96 -21.51
CA GLN A 4 -60.30 -30.90 -22.49
C GLN A 4 -58.79 -30.63 -22.54
N ASP A 5 -58.09 -31.28 -23.46
CA ASP A 5 -56.66 -31.07 -23.68
C ASP A 5 -56.46 -29.71 -24.36
N ARG A 6 -56.20 -28.69 -23.53
CA ARG A 6 -55.85 -27.34 -23.98
C ARG A 6 -54.39 -27.37 -24.46
N PRO A 7 -54.09 -27.13 -25.75
CA PRO A 7 -52.71 -27.16 -26.22
C PRO A 7 -51.90 -26.05 -25.55
N LEU A 8 -50.74 -26.41 -25.01
CA LEU A 8 -49.73 -25.48 -24.52
C LEU A 8 -49.31 -24.58 -25.69
N ARG A 9 -49.75 -23.31 -25.68
CA ARG A 9 -49.18 -22.29 -26.57
C ARG A 9 -47.72 -22.11 -26.16
N LEU A 10 -46.80 -22.65 -26.94
CA LEU A 10 -45.41 -22.24 -26.90
C LEU A 10 -45.37 -20.81 -27.41
N GLU A 11 -45.12 -19.84 -26.52
CA GLU A 11 -44.78 -18.49 -26.95
C GLU A 11 -43.58 -18.60 -27.90
N PRO A 12 -43.62 -17.93 -29.07
CA PRO A 12 -42.47 -17.90 -29.97
C PRO A 12 -41.25 -17.40 -29.19
N PRO A 13 -40.07 -18.05 -29.32
CA PRO A 13 -38.86 -17.53 -28.70
C PRO A 13 -38.68 -16.08 -29.15
N ALA A 14 -38.47 -15.19 -28.17
CA ALA A 14 -38.25 -13.78 -28.43
C ALA A 14 -37.19 -13.64 -29.54
N PRO A 15 -37.43 -12.79 -30.57
CA PRO A 15 -36.51 -12.66 -31.68
C PRO A 15 -35.12 -12.33 -31.11
N PRO A 16 -34.06 -12.98 -31.60
CA PRO A 16 -32.71 -12.74 -31.10
C PRO A 16 -32.43 -11.23 -31.21
N PRO A 17 -31.89 -10.60 -30.14
CA PRO A 17 -31.62 -9.17 -30.14
C PRO A 17 -30.87 -8.79 -31.41
N ALA A 18 -31.26 -7.67 -32.03
CA ALA A 18 -30.74 -7.28 -33.33
C ALA A 18 -29.21 -7.21 -33.25
N LEU A 19 -28.53 -7.69 -34.29
CA LEU A 19 -27.07 -7.71 -34.38
C LEU A 19 -26.45 -6.32 -34.10
N SER A 20 -27.21 -5.26 -34.41
CA SER A 20 -26.91 -3.86 -34.11
C SER A 20 -26.87 -3.54 -32.60
N ASP A 21 -27.77 -4.09 -31.79
CA ASP A 21 -27.83 -3.82 -30.35
C ASP A 21 -26.60 -4.41 -29.64
N ARG A 22 -26.20 -5.64 -30.02
CA ARG A 22 -24.96 -6.26 -29.54
C ARG A 22 -23.71 -5.48 -29.95
N ALA A 23 -23.69 -4.93 -31.17
CA ALA A 23 -22.56 -4.14 -31.65
C ALA A 23 -22.40 -2.83 -30.86
N ILE A 24 -23.51 -2.14 -30.56
CA ILE A 24 -23.50 -0.91 -29.75
C ILE A 24 -23.06 -1.21 -28.31
N ASP A 25 -23.56 -2.29 -27.71
CA ASP A 25 -23.15 -2.68 -26.36
C ASP A 25 -21.66 -3.07 -26.29
N ASN A 26 -21.14 -3.76 -27.31
CA ASN A 26 -19.72 -4.06 -27.41
C ASN A 26 -18.87 -2.79 -27.56
N LEU A 27 -19.32 -1.80 -28.33
CA LEU A 27 -18.61 -0.52 -28.47
C LEU A 27 -18.62 0.27 -27.16
N LYS A 28 -19.75 0.29 -26.43
CA LYS A 28 -19.82 0.89 -25.09
C LYS A 28 -18.91 0.16 -24.11
N PHE A 29 -18.93 -1.18 -24.11
CA PHE A 29 -18.04 -1.98 -23.28
C PHE A 29 -16.57 -1.73 -23.60
N ILE A 30 -16.17 -1.72 -24.88
CA ILE A 30 -14.80 -1.40 -25.29
C ILE A 30 -14.42 0.01 -24.87
N ARG A 31 -15.29 1.00 -25.10
CA ARG A 31 -15.04 2.38 -24.71
C ARG A 31 -14.89 2.52 -23.19
N GLU A 32 -15.83 1.97 -22.41
CA GLU A 32 -15.74 1.98 -20.95
C GLU A 32 -14.51 1.20 -20.46
N THR A 33 -14.15 0.10 -21.13
CA THR A 33 -12.95 -0.68 -20.81
C THR A 33 -11.68 0.10 -21.16
N MET A 34 -11.64 0.82 -22.28
CA MET A 34 -10.52 1.68 -22.68
C MET A 34 -10.40 2.91 -21.77
N GLU A 35 -11.51 3.54 -21.42
CA GLU A 35 -11.58 4.65 -20.46
C GLU A 35 -11.15 4.19 -19.05
N ARG A 36 -11.47 2.95 -18.66
CA ARG A 36 -10.98 2.33 -17.41
C ARG A 36 -9.54 1.79 -17.51
N ALA A 37 -9.06 1.47 -18.71
CA ALA A 37 -7.71 0.93 -18.95
C ALA A 37 -6.63 2.01 -18.96
N GLY A 38 -7.00 3.29 -18.92
CA GLY A 38 -6.07 4.34 -18.50
C GLY A 38 -5.51 3.97 -17.13
N THR A 39 -4.23 3.60 -17.06
CA THR A 39 -3.51 3.23 -15.83
C THR A 39 -3.38 4.45 -14.91
N PHE A 40 -4.49 4.88 -14.33
CA PHE A 40 -4.53 5.95 -13.36
C PHE A 40 -4.36 5.35 -11.97
N THR A 41 -3.18 5.54 -11.40
CA THR A 41 -3.01 5.32 -9.97
C THR A 41 -3.62 6.50 -9.26
N ALA A 42 -4.66 6.27 -8.47
CA ALA A 42 -5.23 7.31 -7.61
C ALA A 42 -4.22 7.84 -6.58
N ILE A 43 -3.10 7.14 -6.35
CA ILE A 43 -2.12 7.45 -5.32
C ILE A 43 -1.22 8.61 -5.74
N SER A 44 -1.01 9.58 -4.84
CA SER A 44 -0.11 10.72 -5.10
C SER A 44 1.35 10.31 -4.93
N GLY A 45 2.12 10.34 -6.04
CA GLY A 45 3.56 10.13 -5.99
C GLY A 45 4.29 11.21 -5.17
N THR A 46 3.80 12.45 -5.21
CA THR A 46 4.30 13.56 -4.37
C THR A 46 4.06 13.28 -2.89
N GLY A 47 2.89 12.72 -2.54
CA GLY A 47 2.60 12.26 -1.18
C GLY A 47 3.55 11.17 -0.70
N ILE A 48 3.79 10.15 -1.52
CA ILE A 48 4.75 9.08 -1.21
C ILE A 48 6.17 9.65 -1.08
N THR A 49 6.57 10.58 -1.94
CA THR A 49 7.90 11.22 -1.88
C THR A 49 8.07 11.99 -0.57
N LEU A 50 7.05 12.74 -0.16
CA LEU A 50 7.04 13.47 1.11
C LEU A 50 7.14 12.52 2.31
N THR A 51 6.47 11.36 2.28
CA THR A 51 6.65 10.31 3.30
C THR A 51 8.11 9.93 3.46
N GLY A 52 8.83 9.75 2.35
CA GLY A 52 10.24 9.40 2.41
C GLY A 52 11.13 10.52 2.96
N ILE A 53 10.85 11.78 2.62
CA ILE A 53 11.54 12.93 3.21
C ILE A 53 11.32 12.98 4.73
N LEU A 54 10.07 12.79 5.18
CA LEU A 54 9.73 12.76 6.60
C LEU A 54 10.44 11.61 7.33
N ALA A 55 10.58 10.45 6.70
CA ALA A 55 11.33 9.32 7.27
C ALA A 55 12.84 9.60 7.39
N LEU A 56 13.44 10.30 6.43
CA LEU A 56 14.84 10.73 6.54
C LEU A 56 15.04 11.74 7.67
N VAL A 57 14.14 12.71 7.80
CA VAL A 57 14.14 13.65 8.93
C VAL A 57 13.97 12.89 10.25
N ALA A 58 13.04 11.95 10.33
CA ALA A 58 12.84 11.11 11.50
C ALA A 58 14.09 10.30 11.86
N THR A 59 14.80 9.77 10.88
CA THR A 59 16.08 9.06 11.10
C THR A 59 17.12 9.97 11.77
N LEU A 60 17.26 11.20 11.28
CA LEU A 60 18.21 12.18 11.83
C LEU A 60 17.84 12.58 13.28
N VAL A 61 16.54 12.80 13.54
CA VAL A 61 16.03 13.24 14.85
C VAL A 61 16.06 12.10 15.87
N ALA A 62 15.73 10.87 15.47
CA ALA A 62 15.69 9.71 16.35
C ALA A 62 17.08 9.42 16.96
N GLY A 63 18.14 9.57 16.17
CA GLY A 63 19.50 9.15 16.51
C GLY A 63 19.68 7.64 16.37
N THR A 64 20.80 7.12 16.89
CA THR A 64 21.21 5.73 16.63
C THR A 64 20.77 4.74 17.72
N GLN A 65 20.44 5.19 18.93
CA GLN A 65 20.12 4.30 20.05
C GLN A 65 18.67 3.79 20.00
N LEU A 66 18.48 2.52 19.62
CA LEU A 66 17.14 1.92 19.43
C LEU A 66 16.31 1.82 20.71
N ASN A 67 16.96 1.64 21.87
CA ASN A 67 16.29 1.56 23.17
C ASN A 67 15.98 2.94 23.77
N SER A 68 16.36 4.03 23.11
CA SER A 68 16.07 5.37 23.59
C SER A 68 14.57 5.68 23.40
N PRO A 69 13.90 6.26 24.40
CA PRO A 69 12.54 6.78 24.24
C PRO A 69 12.43 7.76 23.07
N ARG A 70 13.47 8.58 22.84
CA ARG A 70 13.51 9.52 21.72
C ARG A 70 13.37 8.80 20.39
N TRP A 71 14.12 7.72 20.18
CA TRP A 71 14.08 6.95 18.94
C TRP A 71 12.67 6.40 18.67
N LEU A 72 12.06 5.78 19.69
CA LEU A 72 10.74 5.20 19.56
C LEU A 72 9.67 6.28 19.31
N PHE A 73 9.65 7.36 20.10
CA PHE A 73 8.67 8.43 19.93
C PHE A 73 8.79 9.13 18.58
N THR A 74 10.01 9.36 18.09
CA THR A 74 10.22 9.97 16.77
C THR A 74 9.59 9.12 15.67
N TRP A 75 9.82 7.81 15.64
CA TRP A 75 9.23 6.94 14.62
C TRP A 75 7.73 6.76 14.77
N ILE A 76 7.23 6.56 16.00
CA ILE A 76 5.80 6.41 16.27
C ILE A 76 5.03 7.70 15.93
N ALA A 77 5.62 8.88 16.11
CA ALA A 77 5.02 10.16 15.70
C ALA A 77 5.17 10.44 14.20
N ALA A 78 6.30 10.08 13.60
CA ALA A 78 6.54 10.31 12.17
C ALA A 78 5.58 9.49 11.29
N ALA A 79 5.25 8.25 11.68
CA ALA A 79 4.36 7.38 10.92
C ALA A 79 2.96 7.99 10.66
N PRO A 80 2.17 8.44 11.66
CA PRO A 80 0.87 9.06 11.43
C PRO A 80 0.97 10.41 10.72
N VAL A 81 2.02 11.21 10.97
CA VAL A 81 2.25 12.47 10.24
C VAL A 81 2.46 12.20 8.75
N ALA A 82 3.35 11.24 8.42
CA ALA A 82 3.65 10.89 7.05
C ALA A 82 2.46 10.23 6.34
N PHE A 83 1.73 9.36 7.03
CA PHE A 83 0.50 8.74 6.52
C PHE A 83 -0.57 9.80 6.21
N SER A 84 -0.80 10.74 7.14
CA SER A 84 -1.79 11.80 6.96
C SER A 84 -1.41 12.71 5.79
N ALA A 85 -0.15 13.10 5.68
CA ALA A 85 0.33 13.91 4.56
C ALA A 85 0.14 13.22 3.20
N ALA A 86 0.52 11.94 3.10
CA ALA A 86 0.34 11.16 1.88
C ALA A 86 -1.14 10.95 1.52
N ALA A 87 -1.99 10.70 2.51
CA ALA A 87 -3.43 10.57 2.33
C ALA A 87 -4.07 11.89 1.85
N THR A 88 -3.74 13.01 2.48
CA THR A 88 -4.23 14.34 2.07
C THR A 88 -3.82 14.66 0.64
N LEU A 89 -2.55 14.48 0.28
CA LEU A 89 -2.07 14.74 -1.09
C LEU A 89 -2.72 13.81 -2.13
N THR A 90 -2.98 12.56 -1.74
CA THR A 90 -3.75 11.60 -2.56
C THR A 90 -5.19 12.07 -2.78
N VAL A 91 -5.87 12.53 -1.73
CA VAL A 91 -7.24 13.06 -1.84
C VAL A 91 -7.29 14.35 -2.68
N LEU A 92 -6.34 15.26 -2.48
CA LEU A 92 -6.26 16.50 -3.24
C LEU A 92 -6.05 16.23 -4.74
N LYS A 93 -5.15 15.29 -5.07
CA LYS A 93 -4.92 14.83 -6.45
C LYS A 93 -6.15 14.17 -7.07
N ALA A 94 -6.82 13.29 -6.32
CA ALA A 94 -8.02 12.63 -6.81
C ALA A 94 -9.11 13.65 -7.18
N ARG A 95 -9.29 14.68 -6.33
CA ARG A 95 -10.24 15.77 -6.57
C ARG A 95 -9.88 16.60 -7.80
N SER A 96 -8.60 16.92 -8.02
CA SER A 96 -8.18 17.71 -9.18
C SER A 96 -8.28 16.94 -10.50
N SER A 97 -8.16 15.61 -10.46
CA SER A 97 -8.13 14.75 -11.66
C SER A 97 -9.50 14.19 -12.06
N GLN A 98 -10.61 14.66 -11.44
CA GLN A 98 -11.96 14.07 -11.59
C GLN A 98 -12.00 12.55 -11.33
N ALA A 99 -10.99 12.04 -10.62
CA ALA A 99 -10.88 10.63 -10.30
C ALA A 99 -11.71 10.34 -9.05
N ASN A 100 -12.73 9.50 -9.19
CA ASN A 100 -13.56 9.10 -8.06
C ASN A 100 -12.77 8.13 -7.18
N VAL A 101 -12.14 8.63 -6.10
CA VAL A 101 -11.81 7.79 -4.93
C VAL A 101 -13.14 7.35 -4.34
N THR A 102 -13.63 6.21 -4.82
CA THR A 102 -14.89 5.64 -4.34
C THR A 102 -14.71 5.18 -2.89
N ALA A 103 -15.79 5.26 -2.11
CA ALA A 103 -15.81 4.68 -0.76
C ALA A 103 -15.41 3.19 -0.76
N ALA A 104 -15.67 2.48 -1.86
CA ALA A 104 -15.25 1.10 -2.07
C ALA A 104 -13.71 0.94 -2.16
N LEU A 105 -13.01 1.81 -2.91
CA LEU A 105 -11.55 1.78 -2.98
C LEU A 105 -10.91 2.12 -1.62
N ALA A 106 -11.42 3.15 -0.95
CA ALA A 106 -10.96 3.53 0.38
C ALA A 106 -11.15 2.40 1.40
N ARG A 107 -12.32 1.75 1.41
CA ARG A 107 -12.59 0.58 2.28
C ARG A 107 -11.64 -0.57 1.99
N LYS A 108 -11.37 -0.88 0.73
CA LYS A 108 -10.46 -1.96 0.37
C LYS A 108 -9.01 -1.66 0.76
N LEU A 109 -8.55 -0.42 0.59
CA LEU A 109 -7.23 0.02 1.10
C LEU A 109 -7.16 -0.05 2.62
N ALA A 110 -8.21 0.39 3.32
CA ALA A 110 -8.29 0.25 4.78
C ALA A 110 -8.22 -1.22 5.21
N LEU A 111 -8.95 -2.12 4.54
CA LEU A 111 -8.88 -3.56 4.81
C LEU A 111 -7.52 -4.19 4.49
N ALA A 112 -6.75 -3.61 3.56
CA ALA A 112 -5.39 -4.06 3.27
C ALA A 112 -4.37 -3.57 4.32
N PHE A 113 -4.53 -2.35 4.82
CA PHE A 113 -3.58 -1.75 5.77
C PHE A 113 -3.89 -2.07 7.23
N PHE A 114 -5.16 -2.08 7.62
CA PHE A 114 -5.58 -2.18 9.02
C PHE A 114 -5.09 -3.45 9.72
N PRO A 115 -5.21 -4.66 9.15
CA PRO A 115 -4.72 -5.87 9.80
C PRO A 115 -3.21 -5.81 10.10
N SER A 116 -2.42 -5.33 9.15
CA SER A 116 -0.96 -5.21 9.30
C SER A 116 -0.58 -4.12 10.31
N LEU A 117 -1.33 -3.02 10.38
CA LEU A 117 -1.12 -1.98 11.39
C LEU A 117 -1.42 -2.48 12.81
N VAL A 118 -2.52 -3.20 12.98
CA VAL A 118 -2.88 -3.82 14.27
C VAL A 118 -1.83 -4.84 14.68
N ALA A 119 -1.42 -5.73 13.76
CA ALA A 119 -0.36 -6.70 14.01
C ALA A 119 0.96 -6.01 14.39
N GLY A 120 1.37 -4.96 13.64
CA GLY A 120 2.56 -4.19 13.92
C GLY A 120 2.53 -3.49 15.28
N ALA A 121 1.39 -2.94 15.70
CA ALA A 121 1.22 -2.33 17.03
C ALA A 121 1.34 -3.37 18.15
N ILE A 122 0.69 -4.53 18.02
CA ILE A 122 0.76 -5.62 18.99
C ILE A 122 2.20 -6.14 19.09
N LEU A 123 2.86 -6.42 17.95
CA LEU A 123 4.24 -6.88 17.90
C LEU A 123 5.22 -5.85 18.50
N THR A 124 4.97 -4.56 18.28
CA THR A 124 5.74 -3.48 18.91
C THR A 124 5.62 -3.56 20.44
N ALA A 125 4.41 -3.68 20.98
CA ALA A 125 4.20 -3.78 22.42
C ALA A 125 4.89 -5.02 23.02
N VAL A 126 4.81 -6.17 22.35
CA VAL A 126 5.50 -7.42 22.75
C VAL A 126 7.02 -7.24 22.74
N ALA A 127 7.58 -6.67 21.67
CA ALA A 127 9.01 -6.44 21.55
C ALA A 127 9.53 -5.47 22.63
N LEU A 128 8.79 -4.39 22.93
CA LEU A 128 9.12 -3.46 24.01
C LEU A 128 9.09 -4.15 25.37
N ARG A 129 8.06 -4.96 25.65
CA ARG A 129 7.94 -5.74 26.89
C ARG A 129 9.10 -6.74 27.06
N ALA A 130 9.58 -7.31 25.96
CA ALA A 130 10.69 -8.27 25.94
C ALA A 130 12.08 -7.59 25.88
N GLY A 131 12.15 -6.25 25.78
CA GLY A 131 13.42 -5.54 25.59
C GLY A 131 14.08 -5.77 24.22
N TRP A 132 13.34 -6.30 23.24
CA TRP A 132 13.86 -6.69 21.93
C TRP A 132 13.78 -5.53 20.90
N TYR A 133 14.42 -4.41 21.23
CA TYR A 133 14.38 -3.19 20.40
C TYR A 133 14.97 -3.37 19.00
N SER A 134 15.94 -4.28 18.84
CA SER A 134 16.56 -4.58 17.54
C SER A 134 15.61 -5.24 16.53
N ALA A 135 14.48 -5.80 16.98
CA ALA A 135 13.49 -6.39 16.09
C ALA A 135 12.55 -5.36 15.47
N LEU A 136 12.35 -4.21 16.14
CA LEU A 136 11.37 -3.19 15.75
C LEU A 136 11.55 -2.70 14.30
N PRO A 137 12.78 -2.35 13.84
CA PRO A 137 13.00 -1.93 12.46
C PRO A 137 12.48 -2.94 11.44
N GLY A 138 12.82 -4.21 11.65
CA GLY A 138 12.44 -5.29 10.74
C GLY A 138 10.96 -5.62 10.79
N MET A 139 10.36 -5.64 11.98
CA MET A 139 8.92 -5.83 12.15
C MET A 139 8.11 -4.73 11.45
N TRP A 140 8.52 -3.47 11.61
CA TRP A 140 7.83 -2.33 11.00
C TRP A 140 7.92 -2.36 9.48
N LEU A 141 9.11 -2.58 8.91
CA LEU A 141 9.29 -2.69 7.47
C LEU A 141 8.51 -3.89 6.89
N MET A 142 8.47 -5.01 7.60
CA MET A 142 7.74 -6.20 7.15
C MET A 142 6.22 -6.00 7.17
N MET A 143 5.67 -5.48 8.26
CA MET A 143 4.23 -5.21 8.38
C MET A 143 3.79 -4.10 7.42
N TYR A 144 4.60 -3.06 7.27
CA TYR A 144 4.34 -2.01 6.29
C TYR A 144 4.41 -2.56 4.86
N GLY A 145 5.43 -3.35 4.53
CA GLY A 145 5.59 -3.98 3.22
C GLY A 145 4.42 -4.90 2.87
N ALA A 146 3.96 -5.71 3.82
CA ALA A 146 2.77 -6.56 3.64
C ALA A 146 1.51 -5.72 3.38
N ALA A 147 1.30 -4.63 4.13
CA ALA A 147 0.20 -3.70 3.90
C ALA A 147 0.25 -3.05 2.51
N VAL A 148 1.42 -2.57 2.11
CA VAL A 148 1.65 -1.95 0.78
C VAL A 148 1.45 -2.97 -0.34
N MET A 149 1.95 -4.19 -0.18
CA MET A 149 1.80 -5.26 -1.18
C MET A 149 0.32 -5.63 -1.34
N ALA A 150 -0.40 -5.84 -0.25
CA ALA A 150 -1.83 -6.14 -0.27
C ALA A 150 -2.66 -4.98 -0.86
N GLY A 151 -2.36 -3.73 -0.47
CA GLY A 151 -3.03 -2.55 -1.04
C GLY A 151 -2.67 -2.33 -2.52
N GLY A 152 -1.45 -2.67 -2.90
CA GLY A 152 -0.92 -2.58 -4.26
C GLY A 152 -1.50 -3.62 -5.22
N ALA A 153 -2.02 -4.74 -4.72
CA ALA A 153 -2.61 -5.79 -5.56
C ALA A 153 -3.80 -5.29 -6.41
N MET A 154 -4.40 -4.17 -6.03
CA MET A 154 -5.45 -3.47 -6.78
C MET A 154 -5.00 -2.13 -7.37
N SER A 155 -3.70 -1.87 -7.38
CA SER A 155 -3.08 -0.67 -7.93
C SER A 155 -2.23 -1.03 -9.14
N VAL A 156 -1.42 -0.07 -9.61
CA VAL A 156 -0.43 -0.33 -10.65
C VAL A 156 0.69 -1.25 -10.15
N PRO A 157 1.28 -2.07 -11.04
CA PRO A 157 2.28 -3.09 -10.66
C PRO A 157 3.49 -2.57 -9.87
N ILE A 158 3.80 -1.28 -9.98
CA ILE A 158 4.90 -0.65 -9.25
C ILE A 158 4.67 -0.64 -7.71
N VAL A 159 3.41 -0.65 -7.23
CA VAL A 159 3.12 -0.60 -5.79
C VAL A 159 3.35 -1.96 -5.09
N PRO A 160 2.89 -3.11 -5.60
CA PRO A 160 3.29 -4.42 -5.07
C PRO A 160 4.80 -4.65 -5.03
N VAL A 161 5.52 -4.19 -6.06
CA VAL A 161 6.99 -4.27 -6.09
C VAL A 161 7.60 -3.46 -4.96
N MET A 162 7.08 -2.25 -4.70
CA MET A 162 7.50 -1.46 -3.54
C MET A 162 7.27 -2.23 -2.22
N GLY A 163 6.09 -2.84 -2.06
CA GLY A 163 5.77 -3.68 -0.90
C GLY A 163 6.72 -4.86 -0.73
N ALA A 164 7.07 -5.55 -1.82
CA ALA A 164 8.05 -6.64 -1.79
C ALA A 164 9.43 -6.17 -1.34
N LEU A 165 9.89 -5.00 -1.82
CA LEU A 165 11.16 -4.43 -1.40
C LEU A 165 11.16 -4.04 0.08
N PHE A 166 10.06 -3.48 0.60
CA PHE A 166 9.90 -3.26 2.04
C PHE A 166 10.03 -4.56 2.85
N MET A 167 9.42 -5.65 2.37
CA MET A 167 9.56 -6.96 3.00
C MET A 167 11.00 -7.47 2.94
N VAL A 168 11.71 -7.31 1.81
CA VAL A 168 13.14 -7.68 1.71
C VAL A 168 13.98 -6.90 2.72
N PHE A 169 13.77 -5.59 2.84
CA PHE A 169 14.48 -4.75 3.81
C PHE A 169 14.13 -5.13 5.25
N GLY A 170 12.86 -5.44 5.52
CA GLY A 170 12.42 -5.93 6.82
C GLY A 170 13.04 -7.28 7.20
N GLY A 171 13.14 -8.21 6.24
CA GLY A 171 13.82 -9.48 6.41
C GLY A 171 15.31 -9.30 6.69
N ALA A 172 15.97 -8.43 5.93
CA ALA A 172 17.37 -8.06 6.17
C ALA A 172 17.58 -7.43 7.56
N ALA A 173 16.69 -6.55 8.00
CA ALA A 173 16.74 -5.95 9.33
C ALA A 173 16.53 -6.98 10.46
N LEU A 174 15.61 -7.94 10.29
CA LEU A 174 15.43 -9.02 11.27
C LEU A 174 16.62 -10.00 11.29
N ALA A 175 17.27 -10.22 10.16
CA ALA A 175 18.45 -11.06 10.05
C ALA A 175 19.72 -10.37 10.58
N ALA A 176 19.82 -9.04 10.52
CA ALA A 176 21.03 -8.31 10.89
C ALA A 176 21.54 -8.59 12.32
N PRO A 177 20.71 -8.66 13.37
CA PRO A 177 21.16 -9.05 14.70
C PRO A 177 21.74 -10.47 14.78
N LEU A 178 21.30 -11.38 13.91
CA LEU A 178 21.78 -12.76 13.83
C LEU A 178 23.10 -12.84 13.05
N VAL A 179 23.15 -12.21 11.88
CA VAL A 179 24.32 -12.20 10.99
C VAL A 179 25.50 -11.47 11.63
N PHE A 180 25.23 -10.35 12.31
CA PHE A 180 26.23 -9.52 12.97
C PHE A 180 26.25 -9.73 14.48
N ALA A 181 25.95 -10.94 14.97
CA ALA A 181 25.84 -11.22 16.41
C ALA A 181 27.07 -10.77 17.21
N GLY A 182 28.27 -11.01 16.68
CA GLY A 182 29.55 -10.61 17.28
C GLY A 182 29.89 -9.13 17.19
N TRP A 183 29.11 -8.31 16.49
CA TRP A 183 29.33 -6.88 16.43
C TRP A 183 28.82 -6.17 17.69
N PRO A 184 29.46 -5.06 18.08
CA PRO A 184 28.95 -4.23 19.15
C PRO A 184 27.51 -3.73 18.88
N PRO A 185 26.68 -3.54 19.91
CA PRO A 185 25.29 -3.10 19.77
C PRO A 185 25.13 -1.80 18.98
N GLU A 186 26.05 -0.84 19.14
CA GLU A 186 26.01 0.44 18.45
C GLU A 186 26.19 0.32 16.93
N HIS A 187 27.05 -0.60 16.48
CA HIS A 187 27.26 -0.86 15.05
C HIS A 187 26.03 -1.52 14.43
N LYS A 188 25.44 -2.50 15.14
CA LYS A 188 24.16 -3.11 14.74
C LYS A 188 23.05 -2.05 14.64
N ALA A 189 23.01 -1.13 15.60
CA ALA A 189 22.01 -0.07 15.61
C ALA A 189 22.20 0.90 14.43
N ILE A 190 23.43 1.23 14.05
CA ILE A 190 23.73 2.02 12.84
C ILE A 190 23.21 1.30 11.58
N VAL A 191 23.50 0.00 11.44
CA VAL A 191 23.02 -0.80 10.30
C VAL A 191 21.49 -0.81 10.25
N LEU A 192 20.82 -1.06 11.37
CA LEU A 192 19.35 -1.09 11.45
C LEU A 192 18.71 0.26 11.13
N ASN A 193 19.29 1.37 11.62
CA ASN A 193 18.83 2.71 11.26
C ASN A 193 19.10 3.02 9.78
N GLY A 194 20.21 2.54 9.22
CA GLY A 194 20.50 2.63 7.78
C GLY A 194 19.47 1.91 6.94
N ILE A 195 19.06 0.70 7.34
CA ILE A 195 18.00 -0.06 6.64
C ILE A 195 16.65 0.66 6.76
N MET A 196 16.32 1.24 7.92
CA MET A 196 15.13 2.07 8.10
C MET A 196 15.13 3.29 7.17
N ALA A 197 16.25 4.01 7.10
CA ALA A 197 16.42 5.18 6.24
C ALA A 197 16.30 4.81 4.75
N ALA A 198 16.92 3.71 4.35
CA ALA A 198 16.86 3.25 2.97
C ALA A 198 15.47 2.68 2.60
N GLY A 199 14.81 1.99 3.53
CA GLY A 199 13.44 1.50 3.38
C GLY A 199 12.42 2.65 3.38
N PHE A 200 12.14 3.23 4.56
CA PHE A 200 11.10 4.25 4.70
C PHE A 200 11.45 5.59 4.05
N GLY A 201 12.73 5.90 3.87
CA GLY A 201 13.17 7.11 3.16
C GLY A 201 13.39 6.86 1.68
N GLY A 202 14.40 6.05 1.39
CA GLY A 202 14.88 5.78 0.03
C GLY A 202 13.83 5.18 -0.90
N LEU A 203 13.16 4.08 -0.50
CA LEU A 203 12.14 3.46 -1.35
C LEU A 203 10.96 4.40 -1.56
N HIS A 204 10.47 5.08 -0.53
CA HIS A 204 9.38 6.06 -0.68
C HIS A 204 9.73 7.19 -1.65
N ILE A 205 10.94 7.77 -1.56
CA ILE A 205 11.37 8.82 -2.48
C ILE A 205 11.47 8.27 -3.92
N LEU A 206 12.14 7.14 -4.10
CA LEU A 206 12.35 6.54 -5.41
C LEU A 206 11.03 6.18 -6.10
N PHE A 207 10.15 5.47 -5.39
CA PHE A 207 8.86 5.03 -5.92
C PHE A 207 7.88 6.19 -6.04
N GLY A 208 7.87 7.13 -5.09
CA GLY A 208 7.06 8.34 -5.17
C GLY A 208 7.42 9.16 -6.42
N PHE A 209 8.70 9.37 -6.67
CA PHE A 209 9.18 10.06 -7.86
C PHE A 209 8.85 9.30 -9.15
N ALA A 210 9.05 7.97 -9.18
CA ALA A 210 8.70 7.13 -10.31
C ALA A 210 7.19 7.17 -10.62
N ILE A 211 6.35 7.15 -9.57
CA ILE A 211 4.89 7.28 -9.69
C ILE A 211 4.52 8.65 -10.24
N SER A 212 5.12 9.72 -9.71
CA SER A 212 4.85 11.08 -10.19
C SER A 212 5.23 11.28 -11.66
N ARG A 213 6.35 10.70 -12.11
CA ARG A 213 6.77 10.84 -13.52
C ARG A 213 5.99 9.98 -14.49
N ARG A 214 5.67 8.73 -14.14
CA ARG A 214 5.13 7.74 -15.08
C ARG A 214 3.61 7.62 -15.07
N TYR A 215 2.97 8.04 -13.99
CA TYR A 215 1.52 7.86 -13.82
C TYR A 215 0.79 9.16 -13.44
N GLY A 216 1.36 10.30 -13.86
CA GLY A 216 0.72 11.62 -13.77
C GLY A 216 0.62 12.16 -12.35
N GLY A 217 1.78 12.43 -11.73
CA GLY A 217 1.97 12.99 -10.38
C GLY A 217 1.04 14.10 -9.96
#